data_AF-A0A536QJ82-F1
#
_entry.id   AF-A0A536QJ82-F1
#
_cell.length_a   1.000
_cell.length_b   1.000
_cell.length_c   1.000
_cell.angle_alpha   90.00
_cell.angle_beta   90.00
_cell.angle_gamma   90.00
#
_symmetry.space_group_name_H-M   'P 1'
#
loop_
_entity.id
_entity.type
_entity.pdbx_description
1 polymer ?
#
loop_
_entity_poly.entity_id
_entity_poly.type
_entity_poly.pdbx_seq_one_letter_code
_entity_poly.pdbx_strand_id
1 'polypeptide(L)' 'MDDIAEKVAGETVQAWPDLAAGTRTGRPKAWGALAGHGVTALRAELGRPVSDDERRRLWAALWRAAQQSGPS' A
#
# COMPACT_ATOMS: atom_id res chain seq x y z
N MET A 1 -15.50 -0.07 -7.42
CA MET A 1 -14.86 0.68 -6.31
C MET A 1 -13.82 -0.18 -5.60
N ASP A 2 -13.88 -1.51 -5.70
CA ASP A 2 -12.84 -2.41 -5.19
C ASP A 2 -11.48 -2.25 -5.91
N ASP A 3 -11.48 -1.79 -7.17
CA ASP A 3 -10.26 -1.68 -7.97
C ASP A 3 -9.32 -0.53 -7.57
N ILE A 4 -9.82 0.55 -6.96
CA ILE A 4 -8.99 1.74 -6.70
C ILE A 4 -7.95 1.49 -5.60
N ALA A 5 -8.31 0.73 -4.57
CA ALA A 5 -7.39 0.37 -3.49
C ALA A 5 -6.30 -0.58 -3.99
N GLU A 6 -6.65 -1.50 -4.90
CA GLU A 6 -5.69 -2.43 -5.50
C GLU A 6 -4.75 -1.72 -6.48
N LYS A 7 -5.27 -0.82 -7.32
CA LYS A 7 -4.48 0.06 -8.18
C LYS A 7 -3.48 0.87 -7.36
N VAL A 8 -3.96 1.62 -6.36
CA VAL A 8 -3.10 2.46 -5.51
C VAL A 8 -2.07 1.62 -4.76
N ALA A 9 -2.44 0.43 -4.28
CA ALA A 9 -1.50 -0.46 -3.63
C ALA A 9 -0.35 -0.89 -4.56
N GLY A 10 -0.68 -1.28 -5.79
CA GLY A 10 0.31 -1.63 -6.82
C GLY A 10 1.25 -0.47 -7.11
N GLU A 11 0.70 0.71 -7.40
CA GLU A 11 1.48 1.93 -7.66
C GLU A 11 2.37 2.31 -6.48
N THR A 12 1.86 2.20 -5.25
CA THR A 12 2.64 2.50 -4.04
C THR A 12 3.82 1.55 -3.87
N VAL A 13 3.63 0.25 -4.10
CA VAL A 13 4.72 -0.73 -4.01
C VAL A 13 5.77 -0.51 -5.09
N GLN A 14 5.36 -0.14 -6.31
CA GLN A 14 6.29 0.18 -7.40
C GLN A 14 7.06 1.48 -7.14
N ALA A 15 6.43 2.49 -6.53
CA ALA A 15 7.07 3.75 -6.18
C ALA A 15 8.03 3.62 -4.98
N TRP A 16 7.80 2.65 -4.09
CA TRP A 16 8.56 2.47 -2.85
C TRP A 16 9.09 1.03 -2.68
N PRO A 17 9.94 0.53 -3.58
CA PRO A 17 10.40 -0.85 -3.57
C PRO A 17 11.17 -1.22 -2.29
N ASP A 18 11.93 -0.29 -1.70
CA ASP A 18 12.67 -0.51 -0.45
C ASP A 18 11.75 -0.68 0.78
N LEU A 19 10.59 0.01 0.76
CA LEU A 19 9.57 -0.14 1.81
C LEU A 19 8.80 -1.44 1.62
N ALA A 20 8.53 -1.84 0.38
CA ALA A 20 7.91 -3.13 0.06
C ALA A 20 8.83 -4.30 0.46
N ALA A 21 10.12 -4.25 0.10
CA ALA A 21 11.12 -5.23 0.52
C ALA A 21 11.29 -5.24 2.05
N GLY A 22 11.32 -4.07 2.69
CA GLY A 22 11.35 -3.95 4.14
C GLY A 22 10.11 -4.56 4.81
N THR A 23 8.93 -4.36 4.22
CA THR A 23 7.68 -4.96 4.71
C THR A 23 7.74 -6.48 4.66
N ARG A 24 8.19 -7.04 3.52
CA ARG A 24 8.37 -8.49 3.34
C ARG A 24 9.33 -9.11 4.35
N THR A 25 10.44 -8.43 4.60
CA THR A 25 11.53 -8.92 5.48
C THR A 25 11.30 -8.61 6.96
N GLY A 26 10.16 -7.98 7.32
CA GLY A 26 9.85 -7.63 8.71
C GLY A 26 10.68 -6.47 9.25
N ARG A 27 11.25 -5.62 8.38
CA ARG A 27 12.02 -4.44 8.79
C ARG A 27 11.13 -3.48 9.59
N PRO A 28 11.55 -3.08 10.81
CA PRO A 28 10.81 -2.12 11.60
C PRO A 28 10.51 -0.84 10.81
N LYS A 29 9.31 -0.29 11.00
CA LYS A 29 8.80 0.95 10.36
C LYS A 29 8.56 0.88 8.84
N ALA A 30 9.00 -0.17 8.14
CA ALA A 30 8.80 -0.29 6.69
C ALA A 30 7.31 -0.38 6.33
N TRP A 31 6.57 -1.27 7.02
CA TRP A 31 5.12 -1.41 6.82
C TRP A 31 4.37 -0.11 7.12
N GLY A 32 4.66 0.53 8.26
CA GLY A 32 3.99 1.77 8.67
C GLY A 32 4.20 2.91 7.66
N ALA A 33 5.43 3.04 7.13
CA ALA A 33 5.73 4.02 6.08
C ALA A 33 5.00 3.69 4.77
N LEU A 34 5.05 2.44 4.31
CA LEU A 34 4.38 1.99 3.09
C LEU A 34 2.86 2.24 3.15
N ALA A 35 2.24 1.85 4.26
CA ALA A 35 0.83 2.08 4.52
C ALA A 35 0.47 3.58 4.54
N GLY A 36 1.33 4.41 5.13
CA GLY A 36 1.15 5.88 5.13
C GLY A 36 1.17 6.48 3.72
N HIS A 37 2.11 6.05 2.88
CA HIS A 37 2.17 6.47 1.47
C HIS A 37 0.92 6.06 0.71
N GLY A 38 0.50 4.80 0.85
CA GLY A 38 -0.71 4.31 0.17
C GLY A 38 -1.97 5.05 0.60
N VAL A 39 -2.15 5.35 1.90
CA VAL A 39 -3.32 6.10 2.39
C VAL A 39 -3.32 7.53 1.85
N THR A 40 -2.14 8.15 1.76
CA THR A 40 -2.00 9.50 1.19
C THR A 40 -2.35 9.50 -0.30
N ALA A 41 -1.88 8.51 -1.05
CA ALA A 41 -2.19 8.34 -2.48
C ALA A 41 -3.70 8.06 -2.70
N LEU A 42 -4.30 7.17 -1.90
CA LEU A 42 -5.72 6.86 -1.99
C LEU A 42 -6.58 8.08 -1.66
N ARG A 43 -6.19 8.88 -0.67
CA ARG A 43 -6.86 10.14 -0.32
C ARG A 43 -6.81 11.13 -1.49
N ALA A 44 -5.66 11.26 -2.15
CA ALA A 44 -5.50 12.14 -3.30
C ALA A 44 -6.42 11.70 -4.45
N GLU A 45 -6.48 10.40 -4.72
CA GLU A 45 -7.27 9.86 -5.83
C GLU A 45 -8.79 9.94 -5.58
N LEU A 46 -9.22 9.78 -4.32
CA LEU A 46 -10.63 9.93 -3.95
C LEU A 46 -11.07 11.40 -3.85
N GLY A 47 -10.14 12.35 -3.72
CA GLY A 47 -10.44 13.76 -3.46
C GLY A 47 -11.15 14.02 -2.12
N ARG A 48 -11.22 13.02 -1.22
CA ARG A 48 -11.90 13.09 0.08
C ARG A 48 -11.18 12.25 1.14
N PRO A 49 -11.50 12.41 2.44
CA PRO A 49 -10.98 11.52 3.48
C PRO A 49 -11.30 10.04 3.21
N VAL A 50 -10.33 9.17 3.51
CA VAL A 50 -10.44 7.71 3.38
C VAL A 50 -11.16 7.14 4.60
N SER A 51 -12.19 6.34 4.38
CA SER A 51 -12.92 5.63 5.44
C SER A 51 -12.08 4.52 6.07
N ASP A 52 -12.50 4.00 7.23
CA ASP A 52 -11.79 2.90 7.87
C ASP A 52 -11.81 1.61 7.02
N ASP A 53 -12.97 1.28 6.42
CA ASP A 53 -13.10 0.14 5.51
C ASP A 53 -12.20 0.27 4.28
N GLU A 54 -12.15 1.45 3.65
CA GLU A 54 -11.26 1.71 2.50
C GLU A 54 -9.79 1.58 2.91
N ARG A 55 -9.43 2.06 4.10
CA ARG A 55 -8.07 1.93 4.64
C ARG A 55 -7.70 0.47 4.88
N ARG A 56 -8.60 -0.34 5.47
CA ARG A 56 -8.37 -1.77 5.68
C ARG A 56 -8.21 -2.53 4.37
N ARG A 57 -9.04 -2.23 3.37
CA ARG A 57 -8.93 -2.82 2.02
C ARG A 57 -7.60 -2.47 1.37
N LEU A 58 -7.20 -1.21 1.42
CA LEU A 58 -5.90 -0.75 0.94
C LEU A 58 -4.74 -1.46 1.66
N TRP A 59 -4.79 -1.58 2.98
CA TRP A 59 -3.75 -2.30 3.72
C TRP A 59 -3.65 -3.77 3.31
N ALA A 60 -4.79 -4.46 3.17
CA ALA A 60 -4.79 -5.84 2.68
C ALA A 60 -4.23 -5.95 1.25
N ALA A 61 -4.50 -4.97 0.38
CA ALA A 61 -3.95 -4.91 -0.96
C ALA A 61 -2.44 -4.62 -0.96
N LEU A 62 -1.98 -3.64 -0.17
CA LEU A 62 -0.56 -3.30 -0.01
C LEU A 62 0.25 -4.47 0.53
N TRP A 63 -0.28 -5.19 1.52
CA TRP A 63 0.37 -6.38 2.05
C TRP A 63 0.54 -7.43 0.95
N ARG A 64 -0.54 -7.78 0.24
CA ARG A 64 -0.49 -8.74 -0.88
C ARG A 64 0.47 -8.30 -1.99
N ALA A 65 0.44 -7.03 -2.38
CA ALA A 65 1.33 -6.49 -3.43
C ALA A 65 2.80 -6.48 -2.98
N ALA A 66 3.08 -6.09 -1.73
CA ALA A 66 4.43 -6.10 -1.18
C ALA A 66 5.00 -7.52 -1.18
N GLN A 67 4.23 -8.54 -0.78
CA GLN A 67 4.65 -9.95 -0.81
C GLN A 67 5.00 -10.42 -2.24
N GLN A 68 4.31 -9.92 -3.26
CA GLN A 68 4.51 -10.30 -4.66
C GLN A 68 5.63 -9.50 -5.37
N SER A 69 6.09 -8.39 -4.80
CA SER A 69 7.12 -7.51 -5.39
C SER A 69 8.57 -8.04 -5.34
N GLY A 70 8.76 -9.34 -5.12
CA GLY A 70 10.08 -10.00 -5.09
C GLY A 70 10.52 -10.52 -6.44
N PRO A 71 11.85 -10.63 -6.70
CA PRO A 71 12.30 -11.44 -7.81
C PRO A 71 11.80 -12.88 -7.58
N SER A 72 11.07 -13.40 -8.57
CA SER A 72 10.88 -14.86 -8.71
C SER A 72 12.20 -15.53 -9.02
#